data_AF-A0A645AUZ9-F1
#
_entry.id   AF-A0A645AUZ9-F1
#
_cell.length_a   1.000
_cell.length_b   1.000
_cell.length_c   1.000
_cell.angle_alpha   90.00
_cell.angle_beta   90.00
_cell.angle_gamma   90.00
#
_symmetry.space_group_name_H-M   'P 1'
#
loop_
_entity.id
_entity.type
_entity.pdbx_description
1 polymer ?
#
loop_
_entity_poly.entity_id
_entity_poly.type
_entity_poly.pdbx_seq_one_letter_code
_entity_poly.pdbx_strand_id
1 'polypeptide(L)'
;MEYFSVIRSIRSIEEADVCILMMDATRGIESQDLNIFSLIQKNRKGLVVFVNKWDLIEEKDNTLIKNFENIIRERFAPFTDFPIIFGSALIKQRILKVMDLAKEVYQNKKQKVPTHKLNEVMLPVIEKTPPPANKGKYIKIKYITQLPNTQIPSFVFFCNLPQWIKEPYKRFIENRMRENWNFTGTPINIFFREK
;
A
#
# COMPACT_ATOMS: atom_id res chain seq x y z
N MET A 1 -7.37 -21.00 -22.91
CA MET A 1 -8.11 -19.73 -22.71
C MET A 1 -7.53 -18.88 -21.58
N GLU A 2 -7.06 -19.46 -20.47
CA GLU A 2 -6.50 -18.70 -19.35
C GLU A 2 -5.25 -17.87 -19.70
N TYR A 3 -4.34 -18.38 -20.52
CA TYR A 3 -3.11 -17.66 -20.91
C TYR A 3 -3.37 -16.29 -21.56
N PHE A 4 -4.32 -16.20 -22.49
CA PHE A 4 -4.70 -14.94 -23.13
C PHE A 4 -5.43 -14.00 -22.17
N SER A 5 -6.19 -14.55 -21.21
CA SER A 5 -6.83 -13.77 -20.15
C SER A 5 -5.78 -13.12 -19.23
N VAL A 6 -4.74 -13.87 -18.86
CA VAL A 6 -3.63 -13.37 -18.02
C VAL A 6 -2.86 -12.25 -18.73
N ILE A 7 -2.52 -12.40 -20.02
CA ILE A 7 -1.81 -11.35 -20.77
C ILE A 7 -2.63 -10.05 -20.85
N ARG A 8 -3.95 -10.16 -21.08
CA ARG A 8 -4.83 -9.00 -21.10
C ARG A 8 -4.85 -8.30 -19.73
N SER A 9 -4.97 -9.07 -18.64
CA SER A 9 -4.93 -8.54 -17.28
C SER A 9 -3.61 -7.82 -16.96
N ILE A 10 -2.47 -8.34 -17.41
CA ILE A 10 -1.16 -7.69 -17.23
C ILE A 10 -1.14 -6.31 -17.89
N ARG A 11 -1.55 -6.22 -19.16
CA ARG A 11 -1.61 -4.94 -19.88
C ARG A 11 -2.53 -3.94 -19.20
N SER A 12 -3.71 -4.39 -18.77
CA SER A 12 -4.65 -3.54 -18.02
C SER A 12 -4.05 -3.02 -16.71
N ILE A 13 -3.27 -3.83 -15.99
CA ILE A 13 -2.58 -3.39 -14.76
C ILE A 13 -1.51 -2.35 -15.10
N GLU A 14 -0.73 -2.57 -16.16
CA GLU A 14 0.32 -1.65 -16.61
C GLU A 14 -0.23 -0.26 -17.00
N GLU A 15 -1.41 -0.21 -17.60
CA GLU A 15 -2.08 1.04 -17.99
C GLU A 15 -2.87 1.69 -16.85
N ALA A 16 -3.35 0.90 -15.89
CA ALA A 16 -4.20 1.41 -14.81
C ALA A 16 -3.45 2.30 -13.82
N ASP A 17 -4.16 3.26 -13.22
CA ASP A 17 -3.66 4.02 -12.08
C ASP A 17 -3.93 3.33 -10.74
N VAL A 18 -5.13 2.77 -10.62
CA VAL A 18 -5.67 2.03 -9.48
C VAL A 18 -6.34 0.77 -10.00
N CYS A 19 -6.03 -0.37 -9.40
CA CYS A 19 -6.61 -1.66 -9.71
C CYS A 19 -7.63 -2.05 -8.64
N ILE A 20 -8.81 -2.51 -9.07
CA ILE A 20 -9.81 -3.13 -8.19
C ILE A 20 -9.62 -4.64 -8.32
N LEU A 21 -9.08 -5.26 -7.27
CA LEU A 21 -8.96 -6.71 -7.20
C LEU A 21 -10.27 -7.30 -6.67
N MET A 22 -11.02 -7.95 -7.56
CA MET A 22 -12.27 -8.61 -7.21
C MET A 22 -11.99 -10.04 -6.73
N MET A 23 -12.48 -10.38 -5.54
CA MET A 23 -12.35 -11.72 -4.94
C MET A 23 -13.73 -12.32 -4.69
N ASP A 24 -13.85 -13.64 -4.73
CA ASP A 24 -15.11 -14.33 -4.45
C ASP A 24 -15.21 -14.71 -2.97
N ALA A 25 -16.22 -14.19 -2.26
CA ALA A 25 -16.43 -14.48 -0.84
C ALA A 25 -16.63 -15.99 -0.55
N THR A 26 -17.13 -16.75 -1.53
CA THR A 26 -17.47 -18.17 -1.36
C THR A 26 -16.27 -19.10 -1.57
N ARG A 27 -15.19 -18.63 -2.22
CA ARG A 27 -14.06 -19.45 -2.64
C ARG A 27 -12.75 -19.17 -1.90
N GLY A 28 -12.77 -18.26 -0.92
CA GLY A 28 -11.56 -17.87 -0.20
C GLY A 28 -10.53 -17.21 -1.13
N ILE A 29 -9.26 -17.24 -0.73
CA ILE A 29 -8.17 -16.61 -1.48
C ILE A 29 -7.48 -17.66 -2.34
N GLU A 30 -7.57 -17.51 -3.66
CA GLU A 30 -7.00 -18.46 -4.62
C GLU A 30 -5.57 -18.05 -5.04
N SER A 31 -4.81 -18.98 -5.61
CA SER A 31 -3.45 -18.70 -6.12
C SER A 31 -3.45 -17.63 -7.22
N GLN A 32 -4.55 -17.52 -7.99
CA GLN A 32 -4.68 -16.51 -9.03
C GLN A 32 -4.80 -15.08 -8.43
N ASP A 33 -5.51 -14.93 -7.31
CA ASP A 33 -5.64 -13.64 -6.62
C ASP A 33 -4.26 -13.14 -6.15
N LEU A 34 -3.45 -14.04 -5.60
CA LEU A 34 -2.09 -13.75 -5.16
C LEU A 34 -1.18 -13.34 -6.32
N ASN A 35 -1.31 -14.02 -7.47
CA ASN A 35 -0.55 -13.69 -8.67
C ASN A 35 -0.92 -12.30 -9.21
N ILE A 36 -2.21 -11.97 -9.28
CA ILE A 36 -2.69 -10.65 -9.73
C ILE A 36 -2.26 -9.57 -8.73
N PHE A 37 -2.41 -9.82 -7.43
CA PHE A 37 -1.94 -8.91 -6.38
C PHE A 37 -0.44 -8.62 -6.51
N SER A 38 0.39 -9.65 -6.69
CA SER A 38 1.83 -9.51 -6.89
C SER A 38 2.17 -8.66 -8.12
N LEU A 39 1.43 -8.83 -9.22
CA LEU A 39 1.58 -8.01 -10.42
C LEU A 39 1.21 -6.54 -10.18
N ILE A 40 0.13 -6.27 -9.44
CA ILE A 40 -0.29 -4.92 -9.05
C ILE A 40 0.81 -4.24 -8.22
N GLN A 41 1.37 -4.94 -7.24
CA GLN A 41 2.47 -4.44 -6.40
C GLN A 41 3.74 -4.17 -7.19
N LYS A 42 4.14 -5.12 -8.06
CA LYS A 42 5.30 -4.98 -8.93
C LYS A 42 5.18 -3.77 -9.85
N ASN A 43 3.98 -3.52 -10.37
CA ASN A 43 3.67 -2.36 -11.21
C ASN A 43 3.38 -1.08 -10.43
N ARG A 44 3.45 -1.10 -9.08
CA ARG A 44 3.26 0.08 -8.21
C ARG A 44 1.93 0.78 -8.46
N LYS A 45 0.85 0.01 -8.60
CA LYS A 45 -0.49 0.54 -8.82
C LYS A 45 -1.22 0.68 -7.50
N GLY A 46 -2.17 1.62 -7.45
CA GLY A 46 -3.10 1.69 -6.32
C GLY A 46 -3.93 0.41 -6.27
N LEU A 47 -4.36 -0.01 -5.08
CA LEU A 47 -5.14 -1.22 -4.87
C LEU A 47 -6.40 -0.92 -4.06
N VAL A 48 -7.52 -1.46 -4.53
CA VAL A 48 -8.76 -1.62 -3.77
C VAL A 48 -9.16 -3.09 -3.87
N VAL A 49 -9.50 -3.73 -2.75
CA VAL A 49 -10.01 -5.12 -2.76
C VAL A 49 -11.51 -5.09 -2.65
N PHE A 50 -12.20 -5.71 -3.61
CA PHE A 50 -13.64 -5.88 -3.59
C PHE A 50 -13.99 -7.36 -3.40
N VAL A 51 -14.50 -7.70 -2.22
CA VAL A 51 -14.99 -9.05 -1.91
C VAL A 51 -16.44 -9.14 -2.40
N ASN A 52 -16.61 -9.82 -3.54
CA ASN A 52 -17.86 -9.99 -4.26
C ASN A 52 -18.64 -11.22 -3.75
N LYS A 53 -19.91 -11.31 -4.13
CA LYS A 53 -20.87 -12.36 -3.70
C LYS A 53 -21.13 -12.38 -2.20
N TRP A 54 -20.94 -11.24 -1.53
CA TRP A 54 -21.23 -11.12 -0.10
C TRP A 54 -22.73 -11.27 0.23
N ASP A 55 -23.60 -11.23 -0.77
CA ASP A 55 -25.03 -11.56 -0.63
C ASP A 55 -25.25 -13.02 -0.24
N LEU A 56 -24.39 -13.95 -0.67
CA LEU A 56 -24.50 -15.39 -0.44
C LEU A 56 -24.02 -15.85 0.95
N ILE A 57 -23.38 -14.98 1.71
CA ILE A 57 -22.93 -15.28 3.08
C ILE A 57 -24.09 -15.04 4.04
N GLU A 58 -24.58 -16.09 4.70
CA GLU A 58 -25.77 -16.01 5.57
C GLU A 58 -25.48 -15.24 6.87
N GLU A 59 -24.38 -15.56 7.55
CA GLU A 59 -23.96 -14.91 8.80
C GLU A 59 -23.07 -13.70 8.51
N LYS A 60 -23.65 -12.49 8.52
CA LYS A 60 -22.91 -11.24 8.26
C LYS A 60 -22.55 -10.50 9.55
N ASP A 61 -22.05 -11.23 10.55
CA ASP A 61 -21.64 -10.60 11.79
C ASP A 61 -20.32 -9.81 11.60
N ASN A 62 -20.07 -8.86 12.50
CA ASN A 62 -18.86 -8.04 12.42
C ASN A 62 -17.58 -8.87 12.67
N THR A 63 -17.69 -10.00 13.36
CA THR A 63 -16.55 -10.89 13.64
C THR A 63 -16.08 -11.57 12.35
N LEU A 64 -17.00 -12.09 11.54
CA LEU A 64 -16.70 -12.72 10.26
C LEU A 64 -16.05 -11.73 9.29
N ILE A 65 -16.57 -10.51 9.19
CA ILE A 65 -15.98 -9.45 8.36
C ILE A 65 -14.52 -9.21 8.77
N LYS A 66 -14.27 -9.01 10.07
CA LYS A 66 -12.91 -8.81 10.59
C LYS A 66 -12.00 -10.01 10.34
N ASN A 67 -12.51 -11.22 10.50
CA ASN A 67 -11.75 -12.44 10.23
C ASN A 67 -11.37 -12.53 8.76
N PHE A 68 -12.28 -12.26 7.83
CA PHE A 68 -11.99 -12.19 6.40
C PHE A 68 -10.95 -11.13 6.07
N GLU A 69 -11.09 -9.92 6.61
CA GLU A 69 -10.10 -8.86 6.42
C GLU A 69 -8.71 -9.28 6.90
N ASN A 70 -8.63 -9.90 8.08
CA ASN A 70 -7.36 -10.39 8.64
C ASN A 70 -6.73 -11.45 7.75
N ILE A 71 -7.50 -12.42 7.25
CA ILE A 71 -7.02 -13.47 6.34
C ILE A 71 -6.49 -12.84 5.04
N ILE A 72 -7.22 -11.87 4.46
CA ILE A 72 -6.79 -11.15 3.25
C ILE A 72 -5.47 -10.42 3.52
N ARG A 73 -5.37 -9.67 4.61
CA ARG A 73 -4.17 -8.93 4.97
C ARG A 73 -2.99 -9.86 5.25
N GLU A 74 -3.20 -10.99 5.91
CA GLU A 74 -2.16 -11.99 6.17
C GLU A 74 -1.62 -12.58 4.86
N ARG A 75 -2.51 -12.99 3.95
CA ARG A 75 -2.11 -13.55 2.65
C ARG A 75 -1.43 -12.54 1.73
N PHE A 76 -1.79 -11.26 1.84
CA PHE A 76 -1.26 -10.18 0.99
C PHE A 76 -0.05 -9.47 1.62
N ALA A 77 0.40 -9.92 2.81
CA ALA A 77 1.62 -9.43 3.42
C ALA A 77 2.81 -9.50 2.44
N PRO A 78 3.72 -8.52 2.44
CA PRO A 78 3.88 -7.48 3.46
C PRO A 78 3.04 -6.21 3.22
N PHE A 79 2.41 -6.03 2.06
CA PHE A 79 1.61 -4.83 1.80
C PHE A 79 0.19 -5.06 2.27
N THR A 80 -0.21 -4.42 3.36
CA THR A 80 -1.52 -4.62 4.00
C THR A 80 -2.36 -3.35 4.07
N ASP A 81 -1.82 -2.19 3.68
CA ASP A 81 -2.51 -0.90 3.76
C ASP A 81 -3.31 -0.61 2.48
N PHE A 82 -4.46 -1.26 2.37
CA PHE A 82 -5.42 -1.06 1.29
C PHE A 82 -6.86 -1.20 1.78
N PRO A 83 -7.82 -0.51 1.13
CA PRO A 83 -9.23 -0.62 1.45
C PRO A 83 -9.79 -1.96 0.97
N ILE A 84 -10.56 -2.60 1.84
CA ILE A 84 -11.32 -3.82 1.56
C ILE A 84 -12.79 -3.46 1.65
N ILE A 85 -13.58 -3.85 0.65
CA ILE A 85 -15.01 -3.60 0.62
C ILE A 85 -15.78 -4.85 0.21
N PHE A 86 -16.72 -5.21 1.05
CA PHE A 86 -17.62 -6.36 0.87
C PHE A 86 -18.90 -5.90 0.20
N GLY A 87 -19.33 -6.57 -0.87
CA GLY A 87 -20.58 -6.27 -1.56
C GLY A 87 -20.95 -7.33 -2.58
N SER A 88 -21.86 -6.95 -3.48
CA SER A 88 -22.36 -7.87 -4.49
C SER A 88 -22.59 -7.14 -5.81
N ALA A 89 -21.92 -7.61 -6.85
CA ALA A 89 -22.10 -7.09 -8.19
C ALA A 89 -23.51 -7.40 -8.73
N LEU A 90 -24.10 -8.53 -8.35
CA LEU A 90 -25.39 -9.02 -8.85
C LEU A 90 -26.54 -8.12 -8.42
N ILE A 91 -26.64 -7.84 -7.12
CA ILE A 91 -27.67 -6.95 -6.55
C ILE A 91 -27.22 -5.49 -6.50
N LYS A 92 -26.06 -5.17 -7.10
CA LYS A 92 -25.44 -3.84 -7.14
C LYS A 92 -25.15 -3.23 -5.77
N GLN A 93 -24.95 -4.07 -4.75
CA GLN A 93 -24.62 -3.63 -3.42
C GLN A 93 -23.20 -3.07 -3.36
N ARG A 94 -23.07 -1.81 -2.94
CA ARG A 94 -21.79 -1.12 -2.67
C ARG A 94 -20.86 -0.93 -3.87
N ILE A 95 -21.31 -1.18 -5.11
CA ILE A 95 -20.51 -0.95 -6.33
C ILE A 95 -20.02 0.50 -6.43
N LEU A 96 -20.90 1.49 -6.21
CA LEU A 96 -20.53 2.90 -6.27
C LEU A 96 -19.45 3.26 -5.25
N LYS A 97 -19.55 2.69 -4.04
CA LYS A 97 -18.56 2.90 -2.98
C LYS A 97 -17.18 2.36 -3.36
N VAL A 98 -17.09 1.30 -4.18
CA VAL A 98 -15.80 0.83 -4.71
C VAL A 98 -15.16 1.89 -5.62
N MET A 99 -15.97 2.55 -6.45
CA MET A 99 -15.48 3.61 -7.33
C MET A 99 -15.02 4.84 -6.54
N ASP A 100 -15.75 5.20 -5.47
CA ASP A 100 -15.36 6.28 -4.57
C ASP A 100 -14.01 5.98 -3.89
N LEU A 101 -13.84 4.76 -3.39
CA LEU A 101 -12.57 4.30 -2.80
C LEU A 101 -11.44 4.29 -3.83
N ALA A 102 -11.69 3.87 -5.06
CA ALA A 102 -10.67 3.91 -6.11
C ALA A 102 -10.23 5.35 -6.41
N LYS A 103 -11.17 6.31 -6.40
CA LYS A 103 -10.88 7.73 -6.53
C LYS A 103 -10.06 8.26 -5.34
N GLU A 104 -10.39 7.85 -4.11
CA GLU A 104 -9.62 8.22 -2.91
C GLU A 104 -8.18 7.69 -2.99
N VAL A 105 -8.00 6.39 -3.30
CA VAL A 105 -6.67 5.78 -3.48
C VAL A 105 -5.87 6.52 -4.55
N TYR A 106 -6.51 6.93 -5.64
CA TYR A 106 -5.87 7.75 -6.66
C TYR A 106 -5.40 9.12 -6.14
N GLN A 107 -6.19 9.79 -5.30
CA GLN A 107 -5.78 11.04 -4.67
C GLN A 107 -4.63 10.83 -3.70
N ASN A 108 -4.69 9.78 -2.86
CA ASN A 108 -3.62 9.41 -1.93
C ASN A 108 -2.30 9.16 -2.68
N LYS A 109 -2.37 8.51 -3.85
CA LYS A 109 -1.22 8.29 -4.74
C LYS A 109 -0.60 9.58 -5.28
N LYS A 110 -1.40 10.62 -5.49
CA LYS A 110 -0.96 11.92 -6.00
C LYS A 110 -0.62 12.93 -4.90
N GLN A 111 -0.78 12.55 -3.63
CA GLN A 111 -0.58 13.43 -2.50
C GLN A 111 0.84 13.99 -2.47
N LYS A 112 0.95 15.32 -2.34
CA LYS A 112 2.21 16.03 -2.12
C LYS A 112 2.28 16.49 -0.67
N VAL A 113 3.35 16.12 0.02
CA VAL A 113 3.65 16.57 1.37
C VAL A 113 4.75 17.63 1.30
N PRO A 114 4.49 18.86 1.76
CA PRO A 114 5.51 19.91 1.80
C PRO A 114 6.74 19.47 2.58
N THR A 115 7.92 19.81 2.06
CA THR A 115 9.21 19.45 2.66
C THR A 115 9.31 19.93 4.11
N HIS A 116 8.89 21.16 4.43
CA HIS A 116 8.94 21.66 5.81
C HIS A 116 8.14 20.75 6.77
N LYS A 117 6.94 20.34 6.37
CA LYS A 117 6.06 19.47 7.15
C LYS A 117 6.64 18.07 7.32
N LEU A 118 7.29 17.52 6.28
CA LEU A 118 8.01 16.25 6.40
C LEU A 118 9.11 16.32 7.46
N ASN A 119 9.91 17.38 7.44
CA ASN A 119 11.03 17.52 8.38
C ASN A 119 10.56 17.80 9.81
N GLU A 120 9.56 18.66 9.97
CA GLU A 120 8.95 18.98 11.27
C GLU A 120 8.37 17.74 11.97
N VAL A 121 7.72 16.85 11.21
CA VAL A 121 7.07 15.65 11.77
C VAL A 121 8.05 14.49 11.93
N MET A 122 8.88 14.20 10.92
CA MET A 122 9.66 12.95 10.90
C MET A 122 11.01 13.06 11.60
N LEU A 123 11.67 14.23 11.60
CA LEU A 123 12.97 14.35 12.26
C LEU A 123 12.90 14.09 13.78
N PRO A 124 11.91 14.61 14.53
CA PRO A 124 11.77 14.29 15.95
C PRO A 124 11.51 12.80 16.21
N VAL A 125 10.73 12.15 15.35
CA VAL A 125 10.45 10.70 15.44
C VAL A 125 11.73 9.89 15.24
N ILE A 126 12.56 10.28 14.26
CA ILE A 126 13.86 9.66 13.99
C ILE A 126 14.86 9.92 15.12
N GLU A 127 14.86 11.12 15.70
CA GLU A 127 15.77 11.45 16.81
C GLU A 127 15.45 10.63 18.06
N LYS A 128 14.16 10.42 18.35
CA LYS A 128 13.70 9.55 19.45
C LYS A 128 14.00 8.07 19.20
N THR A 129 14.02 7.64 17.93
CA THR A 129 14.28 6.25 17.54
C THR A 129 15.29 6.23 16.39
N PRO A 130 16.58 6.46 16.69
CA PRO A 130 17.60 6.56 15.65
C PRO A 130 17.88 5.20 15.01
N PRO A 131 18.39 5.16 13.77
CA PRO A 131 18.84 3.92 13.17
C PRO A 131 19.95 3.29 14.03
N PRO A 132 20.02 1.94 14.13
CA PRO A 132 21.05 1.27 14.91
C PRO A 132 22.46 1.68 14.47
N ALA A 133 23.31 2.03 15.43
CA ALA A 133 24.71 2.30 15.16
C ALA A 133 25.42 1.03 14.67
N ASN A 134 26.37 1.19 13.75
CA ASN A 134 27.19 0.10 13.25
C ASN A 134 28.66 0.49 13.37
N LYS A 135 29.52 -0.42 13.86
CA LYS A 135 30.96 -0.14 14.08
C LYS A 135 31.24 1.21 14.78
N GLY A 136 30.42 1.58 15.76
CA GLY A 136 30.57 2.82 16.52
C GLY A 136 30.22 4.12 15.78
N LYS A 137 29.77 4.09 14.52
CA LYS A 137 29.25 5.30 13.85
C LYS A 137 27.72 5.35 13.86
N TYR A 138 27.21 6.53 14.16
CA TYR A 138 25.79 6.84 14.19
C TYR A 138 25.32 7.35 12.83
N ILE A 139 24.15 6.89 12.42
CA ILE A 139 23.47 7.37 11.22
C ILE A 139 22.64 8.60 11.63
N LYS A 140 22.93 9.75 11.02
CA LYS A 140 22.19 11.00 11.23
C LYS A 140 21.44 11.36 9.95
N ILE A 141 20.12 11.33 10.03
CA ILE A 141 19.23 11.84 8.97
C ILE A 141 19.08 13.35 9.20
N LYS A 142 19.36 14.15 8.18
CA LYS A 142 19.41 15.62 8.28
C LYS A 142 18.24 16.31 7.59
N TYR A 143 17.74 15.70 6.53
CA TYR A 143 16.78 16.34 5.64
C TYR A 143 15.95 15.30 4.90
N ILE A 144 14.67 15.58 4.74
CA ILE A 144 13.70 14.69 4.10
C ILE A 144 12.96 15.50 3.04
N THR A 145 12.77 14.93 1.86
CA THR A 145 11.97 15.55 0.80
C THR A 145 11.20 14.50 0.00
N GLN A 146 10.10 14.93 -0.61
CA GLN A 146 9.36 14.11 -1.57
C GLN A 146 9.87 14.41 -2.98
N LEU A 147 10.15 13.36 -3.76
CA LEU A 147 10.53 13.50 -5.15
C LEU A 147 9.32 13.92 -6.00
N PRO A 148 9.48 14.91 -6.89
CA PRO A 148 8.42 15.27 -7.82
C PRO A 148 8.30 14.23 -8.95
N ASN A 149 7.12 14.18 -9.58
CA ASN A 149 6.87 13.44 -10.83
C ASN A 149 7.20 11.94 -10.76
N THR A 150 7.00 11.30 -9.61
CA THR A 150 7.14 9.85 -9.44
C THR A 150 5.80 9.15 -9.60
N GLN A 151 5.83 7.90 -10.06
CA GLN A 151 4.63 7.06 -10.25
C GLN A 151 3.84 6.84 -8.95
N ILE A 152 4.55 6.77 -7.82
CA ILE A 152 4.00 6.65 -6.47
C ILE A 152 4.72 7.64 -5.54
N PRO A 153 4.12 8.05 -4.40
CA PRO A 153 4.78 8.92 -3.43
C PRO A 153 6.15 8.36 -3.05
N SER A 154 7.20 9.13 -3.33
CA SER A 154 8.58 8.69 -3.17
C SER A 154 9.34 9.71 -2.33
N PHE A 155 9.93 9.25 -1.24
CA PHE A 155 10.58 10.09 -0.23
C PHE A 155 12.06 9.77 -0.17
N VAL A 156 12.90 10.81 -0.10
CA VAL A 156 14.35 10.68 0.08
C VAL A 156 14.72 11.25 1.43
N PHE A 157 15.38 10.42 2.23
CA PHE A 157 15.95 10.75 3.53
C PHE A 157 17.47 10.89 3.35
N PHE A 158 17.97 12.11 3.47
CA PHE A 158 19.39 12.40 3.35
C PHE A 158 20.11 12.16 4.67
N CYS A 159 21.12 11.30 4.64
CA CYS A 159 21.89 10.89 5.81
C CYS A 159 23.37 10.70 5.50
N ASN A 160 24.20 10.61 6.52
CA ASN A 160 25.65 10.43 6.38
C ASN A 160 26.06 9.01 5.96
N LEU A 161 25.27 7.98 6.27
CA LEU A 161 25.63 6.57 6.05
C LEU A 161 24.41 5.75 5.57
N PRO A 162 23.86 6.05 4.38
CA PRO A 162 22.67 5.39 3.86
C PRO A 162 22.82 3.87 3.71
N GLN A 163 24.03 3.40 3.37
CA GLN A 163 24.36 2.00 3.18
C GLN A 163 24.27 1.16 4.47
N TRP A 164 24.17 1.80 5.64
CA TRP A 164 24.03 1.12 6.92
C TRP A 164 22.58 1.04 7.41
N ILE A 165 21.64 1.63 6.68
CA ILE A 165 20.22 1.54 7.01
C ILE A 165 19.67 0.20 6.54
N LYS A 166 19.19 -0.58 7.50
CA LYS A 166 18.62 -1.91 7.25
C LYS A 166 17.11 -1.84 7.01
N GLU A 167 16.58 -2.86 6.35
CA GLU A 167 15.15 -2.97 6.01
C GLU A 167 14.19 -2.80 7.21
N PRO A 168 14.47 -3.33 8.43
CA PRO A 168 13.58 -3.10 9.57
C PRO A 168 13.40 -1.61 9.91
N TYR A 169 14.46 -0.81 9.78
CA TYR A 169 14.37 0.63 10.03
C TYR A 169 13.59 1.33 8.91
N LYS A 170 13.77 0.91 7.66
CA LYS A 170 12.97 1.41 6.54
C LYS A 170 11.48 1.14 6.73
N ARG A 171 11.09 -0.05 7.20
CA ARG A 171 9.69 -0.38 7.56
C ARG A 171 9.17 0.47 8.71
N PHE A 172 10.00 0.72 9.73
CA PHE A 172 9.65 1.65 10.81
C PHE A 172 9.33 3.04 10.25
N ILE A 173 10.17 3.58 9.37
CA ILE A 173 9.92 4.88 8.73
C ILE A 173 8.65 4.84 7.88
N GLU A 174 8.41 3.77 7.10
CA GLU A 174 7.18 3.61 6.33
C GLU A 174 5.94 3.66 7.22
N ASN A 175 5.93 2.91 8.31
CA ASN A 175 4.81 2.89 9.24
C ASN A 175 4.55 4.27 9.85
N ARG A 176 5.62 4.96 10.29
CA ARG A 176 5.52 6.33 10.82
C ARG A 176 5.03 7.33 9.77
N MET A 177 5.41 7.17 8.51
CA MET A 177 4.85 7.98 7.42
C MET A 177 3.35 7.71 7.25
N ARG A 178 2.91 6.44 7.25
CA ARG A 178 1.50 6.08 7.09
C ARG A 178 0.62 6.50 8.27
N GLU A 179 1.18 6.63 9.48
CA GLU A 179 0.47 7.19 10.64
C GLU A 179 0.19 8.70 10.50
N ASN A 180 1.06 9.44 9.81
CA ASN A 180 0.97 10.90 9.69
C ASN A 180 0.30 11.37 8.39
N TRP A 181 0.28 10.53 7.36
CA TRP A 181 -0.28 10.85 6.06
C TRP A 181 -1.04 9.65 5.49
N ASN A 182 -2.23 9.90 4.94
CA ASN A 182 -3.04 8.87 4.33
C ASN A 182 -2.44 8.43 2.98
N PHE A 183 -1.75 7.29 2.97
CA PHE A 183 -1.28 6.61 1.77
C PHE A 183 -2.01 5.27 1.55
N THR A 184 -3.20 5.11 2.15
CA THR A 184 -3.97 3.88 2.05
C THR A 184 -4.29 3.55 0.60
N GLY A 185 -4.11 2.27 0.26
CA GLY A 185 -4.25 1.72 -1.09
C GLY A 185 -3.05 2.02 -2.00
N THR A 186 -2.02 2.72 -1.53
CA THR A 186 -0.86 3.09 -2.34
C THR A 186 0.47 2.63 -1.72
N PRO A 187 1.35 1.95 -2.47
CA PRO A 187 2.72 1.72 -2.03
C PRO A 187 3.50 3.05 -2.02
N ILE A 188 4.41 3.23 -1.06
CA ILE A 188 5.32 4.39 -1.03
C ILE A 188 6.76 3.93 -1.21
N ASN A 189 7.58 4.76 -1.84
CA ASN A 189 9.02 4.52 -1.85
C ASN A 189 9.71 5.33 -0.76
N ILE A 190 10.63 4.68 -0.05
CA ILE A 190 11.57 5.32 0.86
C ILE A 190 12.97 5.01 0.39
N PHE A 191 13.73 6.07 0.12
CA PHE A 191 15.13 6.01 -0.27
C PHE A 191 15.97 6.71 0.78
N PHE A 192 17.15 6.16 1.06
CA PHE A 192 18.18 6.82 1.84
C PHE A 192 19.33 7.16 0.93
N ARG A 193 19.80 8.41 0.97
CA ARG A 193 20.90 8.89 0.13
C ARG A 193 21.91 9.67 0.95
N GLU A 194 23.14 9.66 0.49
CA GLU A 194 24.16 10.60 0.96
C GLU A 194 23.84 11.98 0.40
N LYS A 195 24.10 13.03 1.19
CA LYS A 195 23.94 14.41 0.74
C LYS A 195 25.19 14.87 0.02
#